data_AF-A0A3E2H8F2-F1
#
_entry.id   AF-A0A3E2H8F2-F1
#
_cell.length_a   1.000
_cell.length_b   1.000
_cell.length_c   1.000
_cell.angle_alpha   90.00
_cell.angle_beta   90.00
_cell.angle_gamma   90.00
#
_symmetry.space_group_name_H-M   'P 1'
#
loop_
_entity.id
_entity.type
_entity.pdbx_description
1 polymer ?
#
loop_
_entity_poly.entity_id
_entity_poly.type
_entity_poly.pdbx_seq_one_letter_code
_entity_poly.pdbx_strand_id
1 'polypeptide(L)'
;MHSILPLLSLSALLVPVQSLYFYIDGSGPKCFFEELPRDTLVVGHYSAEEYNEQRRVWEKHDSLQVHITVDEIFDNDHRVVNQRGPASGRFTFTAADSGDHKLCFTPSSHLGSGWLSASQPMGGVKLSLDLAIGETSDIESSDKGKIQDIVKKVKDLNGRLQDIRREQVFQRVSAANLPILFASAVEREAEFRDQSESTNSRVVKWTLMQLLVLSITCAWQLSHLRSFFIKQKLT
;
A
#
# COMPACT_ATOMS: atom_id res chain seq x y z
N MET A 1 -47.77 21.95 -9.98
CA MET A 1 -47.35 20.53 -10.09
C MET A 1 -45.84 20.30 -10.28
N HIS A 2 -45.02 21.33 -10.52
CA HIS A 2 -43.57 21.16 -10.74
C HIS A 2 -42.70 21.16 -9.45
N SER A 3 -43.23 21.63 -8.31
CA SER A 3 -42.48 21.72 -7.05
C SER A 3 -42.53 20.45 -6.18
N ILE A 4 -43.34 19.46 -6.56
CA ILE A 4 -43.56 18.23 -5.79
C ILE A 4 -42.51 17.16 -6.12
N LEU A 5 -42.06 17.12 -7.38
CA LEU A 5 -41.00 16.24 -7.87
C LEU A 5 -39.64 16.44 -7.16
N PRO A 6 -39.11 17.67 -6.99
CA PRO A 6 -37.85 17.86 -6.27
C PRO A 6 -37.97 17.55 -4.77
N LEU A 7 -39.15 17.71 -4.18
CA LEU A 7 -39.40 17.36 -2.78
C LEU A 7 -39.40 15.84 -2.58
N LEU A 8 -39.98 15.09 -3.53
CA LEU A 8 -39.99 13.63 -3.53
C LEU A 8 -38.58 13.05 -3.72
N SER A 9 -37.75 13.65 -4.58
CA SER A 9 -36.35 13.23 -4.75
C SER A 9 -35.50 13.50 -3.50
N LEU A 10 -35.79 14.58 -2.77
CA LEU A 10 -35.09 14.88 -1.52
C LEU A 10 -35.46 13.90 -0.40
N SER A 11 -36.72 13.42 -0.36
CA SER A 11 -37.14 12.39 0.60
C SER A 11 -36.54 11.01 0.31
N ALA A 12 -36.20 10.70 -0.94
CA ALA A 12 -35.57 9.44 -1.32
C ALA A 12 -34.08 9.35 -0.90
N LEU A 13 -33.45 10.47 -0.58
CA LEU A 13 -32.06 10.54 -0.10
C LEU A 13 -31.93 10.33 1.43
N LEU A 14 -33.05 10.29 2.15
CA LEU A 14 -33.07 10.12 3.62
C LEU A 14 -33.11 8.65 4.06
N VAL A 15 -32.80 7.70 3.18
CA VAL A 15 -32.74 6.29 3.58
C VAL A 15 -31.62 6.11 4.60
N PRO A 16 -31.90 5.60 5.81
CA PRO A 16 -30.86 5.33 6.79
C PRO A 16 -29.91 4.27 6.24
N VAL A 17 -28.62 4.59 6.19
CA VAL A 17 -27.57 3.62 5.88
C VAL A 17 -27.38 2.74 7.11
N GLN A 18 -27.60 1.43 6.97
CA GLN A 18 -27.39 0.47 8.04
C GLN A 18 -25.94 0.01 8.05
N SER A 19 -25.18 0.43 9.06
CA SER A 19 -23.86 -0.13 9.34
C SER A 19 -23.99 -1.51 10.00
N LEU A 20 -23.12 -2.46 9.65
CA LEU A 20 -23.09 -3.77 10.30
C LEU A 20 -22.66 -3.62 11.77
N TYR A 21 -23.52 -4.02 12.69
CA TYR A 21 -23.19 -4.12 14.11
C TYR A 21 -23.72 -5.43 14.69
N PHE A 22 -23.00 -5.96 15.66
CA PHE A 22 -23.37 -7.19 16.37
C PHE A 22 -22.93 -7.11 17.83
N TYR A 23 -23.51 -7.98 18.65
CA TYR A 23 -23.23 -8.05 20.08
C TYR A 23 -22.34 -9.25 20.38
N ILE A 24 -21.36 -9.06 21.26
CA ILE A 24 -20.38 -10.08 21.64
C ILE A 24 -20.53 -10.38 23.13
N ASP A 25 -21.27 -11.45 23.42
CA ASP A 25 -21.34 -11.99 24.77
C ASP A 25 -19.95 -12.47 25.22
N GLY A 26 -19.53 -12.10 26.43
CA GLY A 26 -18.17 -12.32 26.95
C GLY A 26 -17.72 -13.78 27.10
N SER A 27 -18.45 -14.74 26.53
CA SER A 27 -18.16 -16.17 26.56
C SER A 27 -17.23 -16.64 25.43
N GLY A 28 -16.99 -15.83 24.39
CA GLY A 28 -16.05 -16.23 23.34
C GLY A 28 -15.86 -15.23 22.19
N PRO A 29 -14.86 -15.47 21.32
CA PRO A 29 -14.65 -14.69 20.12
C PRO A 29 -15.82 -14.83 19.15
N LYS A 30 -16.20 -13.74 18.49
CA LYS A 30 -17.08 -13.81 17.30
C LYS A 30 -16.19 -13.83 16.06
N CYS A 31 -16.40 -14.84 15.22
CA CYS A 31 -15.66 -15.03 14.00
C CYS A 31 -16.60 -15.09 12.79
N PHE A 32 -16.17 -14.55 11.66
CA PHE A 32 -16.82 -14.71 10.36
C PHE A 32 -15.80 -15.10 9.30
N PHE A 33 -16.28 -15.74 8.25
CA PHE A 33 -15.47 -16.22 7.14
C PHE A 33 -15.73 -15.33 5.93
N GLU A 34 -14.66 -14.88 5.29
CA GLU A 34 -14.70 -14.06 4.08
C GLU A 34 -13.81 -14.70 3.02
N GLU A 35 -14.37 -14.95 1.83
CA GLU A 35 -13.59 -15.45 0.69
C GLU A 35 -12.93 -14.25 0.00
N LEU A 36 -11.61 -14.17 0.08
CA LEU A 36 -10.84 -13.05 -0.47
C LEU A 36 -10.04 -13.51 -1.69
N PRO A 37 -9.96 -12.70 -2.77
CA PRO A 37 -9.05 -12.97 -3.86
C PRO A 37 -7.60 -12.64 -3.46
N ARG A 38 -6.66 -13.28 -4.16
CA ARG A 38 -5.22 -13.01 -4.06
C ARG A 38 -4.89 -11.51 -4.25
N ASP A 39 -3.91 -11.03 -3.49
CA ASP A 39 -3.39 -9.66 -3.50
C ASP A 39 -4.45 -8.58 -3.17
N THR A 40 -5.50 -8.94 -2.42
CA THR A 40 -6.57 -8.01 -2.05
C THR A 40 -6.26 -7.31 -0.73
N LEU A 41 -6.21 -5.98 -0.75
CA LEU A 41 -6.10 -5.16 0.46
C LEU A 41 -7.45 -5.09 1.18
N VAL A 42 -7.44 -5.40 2.47
CA VAL A 42 -8.62 -5.32 3.34
C VAL A 42 -8.35 -4.32 4.45
N VAL A 43 -9.25 -3.35 4.60
CA VAL A 43 -9.19 -2.34 5.65
C VAL A 43 -10.47 -2.40 6.48
N GLY A 44 -10.31 -2.76 7.76
CA GLY A 44 -11.42 -2.85 8.69
C GLY A 44 -11.39 -1.73 9.72
N HIS A 45 -12.48 -0.97 9.81
CA HIS A 45 -12.76 -0.01 10.86
C HIS A 45 -13.66 -0.65 11.90
N TYR A 46 -13.28 -0.56 13.17
CA TYR A 46 -14.08 -1.14 14.25
C TYR A 46 -14.31 -0.14 15.39
N SER A 47 -15.46 -0.30 16.03
CA SER A 47 -15.86 0.46 17.20
C SER A 47 -16.61 -0.44 18.17
N ALA A 48 -16.02 -0.64 19.35
CA ALA A 48 -16.57 -1.43 20.42
C ALA A 48 -17.10 -0.50 21.54
N GLU A 49 -18.33 -0.76 21.97
CA GLU A 49 -19.03 0.00 23.00
C GLU A 49 -19.52 -0.96 24.07
N GLU A 50 -19.34 -0.60 25.35
CA GLU A 50 -19.83 -1.40 26.47
C GLU A 50 -21.11 -0.78 27.02
N TYR A 51 -22.05 -1.62 27.46
CA TYR A 51 -23.31 -1.14 28.01
C TYR A 51 -23.11 -0.65 29.45
N ASN A 52 -23.38 0.64 29.69
CA ASN A 52 -23.31 1.21 31.02
C ASN A 52 -24.67 1.09 31.71
N GLU A 53 -24.81 0.23 32.71
CA GLU A 53 -26.07 0.03 33.44
C GLU A 53 -26.54 1.29 34.20
N GLN A 54 -25.62 2.12 34.69
CA GLN A 54 -25.96 3.31 35.47
C GLN A 54 -26.61 4.39 34.59
N ARG A 55 -26.16 4.52 33.34
CA ARG A 55 -26.67 5.50 32.38
C ARG A 55 -27.66 4.93 31.37
N ARG A 56 -27.74 3.60 31.24
CA ARG A 56 -28.50 2.89 30.19
C ARG A 56 -28.13 3.31 28.76
N VAL A 57 -26.84 3.57 28.54
CA VAL A 57 -26.28 3.99 27.25
C VAL A 57 -25.08 3.12 26.90
N TRP A 58 -24.87 2.89 25.61
CA TRP A 58 -23.65 2.30 25.06
C TRP A 58 -22.55 3.35 25.01
N GLU A 59 -21.49 3.18 25.79
CA GLU A 59 -20.39 4.14 25.86
C GLU A 59 -19.05 3.45 25.53
N LYS A 60 -18.14 4.21 24.93
CA LYS A 60 -16.77 3.77 24.68
C LYS A 60 -15.96 3.95 25.95
N HIS A 61 -15.44 2.85 26.48
CA HIS A 61 -14.53 2.87 27.62
C HIS A 61 -13.08 2.68 27.15
N ASP A 62 -12.16 3.53 27.60
CA ASP A 62 -10.72 3.44 27.27
C ASP A 62 -10.06 2.14 27.78
N SER A 63 -10.70 1.59 28.80
CA SER A 63 -10.54 0.27 29.40
C SER A 63 -10.63 -0.93 28.45
N LEU A 64 -11.40 -0.77 27.37
CA LEU A 64 -11.82 -1.85 26.50
C LEU A 64 -10.79 -2.03 25.38
N GLN A 65 -10.28 -3.24 25.25
CA GLN A 65 -9.34 -3.62 24.20
C GLN A 65 -9.96 -4.70 23.34
N VAL A 66 -9.79 -4.58 22.02
CA VAL A 66 -10.26 -5.58 21.07
C VAL A 66 -9.06 -6.33 20.51
N HIS A 67 -9.04 -7.64 20.73
CA HIS A 67 -8.08 -8.53 20.09
C HIS A 67 -8.66 -9.00 18.76
N ILE A 68 -7.96 -8.68 17.68
CA ILE A 68 -8.33 -8.98 16.31
C ILE A 68 -7.35 -10.02 15.77
N THR A 69 -7.89 -11.10 15.24
CA THR A 69 -7.11 -12.15 14.60
C THR A 69 -7.68 -12.49 13.24
N VAL A 70 -6.81 -12.74 12.27
CA VAL A 70 -7.19 -13.19 10.93
C VAL A 70 -6.36 -14.41 10.59
N ASP A 71 -7.03 -15.51 10.27
CA ASP A 71 -6.46 -16.82 9.98
C ASP A 71 -6.83 -17.26 8.55
N GLU A 72 -5.85 -17.75 7.79
CA GLU A 72 -6.03 -18.35 6.46
C GLU A 72 -6.39 -19.84 6.62
N ILE A 73 -7.66 -20.19 6.39
CA ILE A 73 -8.17 -21.55 6.67
C ILE A 73 -7.64 -22.58 5.67
N PHE A 74 -7.31 -22.14 4.46
CA PHE A 74 -6.79 -22.98 3.39
C PHE A 74 -5.29 -23.31 3.54
N ASP A 75 -4.56 -22.59 4.39
CA ASP A 75 -3.12 -22.76 4.64
C ASP A 75 -2.83 -23.09 6.11
N ASN A 76 -3.38 -24.22 6.58
CA ASN A 76 -3.10 -24.75 7.93
C ASN A 76 -3.34 -23.73 9.07
N ASP A 77 -4.41 -22.94 8.96
CA ASP A 77 -4.77 -21.87 9.91
C ASP A 77 -3.63 -20.85 10.13
N HIS A 78 -2.90 -20.48 9.06
CA HIS A 78 -1.84 -19.50 9.13
C HIS A 78 -2.37 -18.12 9.56
N ARG A 79 -1.83 -17.60 10.67
CA ARG A 79 -2.24 -16.34 11.29
C ARG A 79 -1.59 -15.15 10.59
N VAL A 80 -2.34 -14.43 9.76
CA VAL A 80 -1.86 -13.23 9.06
C VAL A 80 -1.95 -11.95 9.90
N VAL A 81 -2.92 -11.87 10.81
CA VAL A 81 -3.08 -10.71 11.71
C VAL A 81 -3.21 -11.19 13.14
N ASN A 82 -2.42 -10.64 14.05
CA ASN A 82 -2.55 -10.85 15.48
C ASN A 82 -2.24 -9.57 16.24
N GLN A 83 -3.27 -8.76 16.50
CA GLN A 83 -3.07 -7.46 17.14
C GLN A 83 -4.16 -7.16 18.16
N ARG A 84 -3.78 -6.40 19.19
CA ARG A 84 -4.71 -5.84 20.16
C ARG A 84 -4.76 -4.34 19.95
N GLY A 85 -5.97 -3.81 19.84
CA GLY A 85 -6.19 -2.37 19.72
C GLY A 85 -7.12 -1.85 20.82
N PRO A 86 -7.26 -0.52 20.92
CA PRO A 86 -8.18 0.13 21.85
C PRO A 86 -9.64 -0.12 21.44
N ALA A 87 -10.60 0.46 22.16
CA ALA A 87 -12.03 0.29 21.91
C ALA A 87 -12.46 0.67 20.49
N SER A 88 -11.77 1.58 19.81
CA SER A 88 -12.03 1.93 18.42
C SER A 88 -10.74 2.14 17.66
N GLY A 89 -10.66 1.59 16.46
CA GLY A 89 -9.44 1.65 15.66
C GLY A 89 -9.64 1.14 14.23
N ARG A 90 -8.51 0.93 13.56
CA ARG A 90 -8.44 0.40 12.20
C ARG A 90 -7.43 -0.75 12.15
N PHE A 91 -7.74 -1.79 11.40
CA PHE A 91 -6.82 -2.85 11.05
C PHE A 91 -6.71 -2.97 9.53
N THR A 92 -5.56 -3.42 9.05
CA THR A 92 -5.29 -3.54 7.63
C THR A 92 -4.44 -4.78 7.40
N PHE A 93 -4.80 -5.57 6.41
CA PHE A 93 -4.01 -6.70 5.95
C PHE A 93 -4.22 -6.91 4.45
N THR A 94 -3.33 -7.69 3.84
CA THR A 94 -3.43 -8.06 2.44
C THR A 94 -3.55 -9.58 2.37
N ALA A 95 -4.55 -10.08 1.63
CA ALA A 95 -4.68 -11.50 1.34
C ALA A 95 -3.55 -11.94 0.40
N ALA A 96 -2.65 -12.81 0.88
CA ALA A 96 -1.49 -13.25 0.10
C ALA A 96 -1.89 -14.23 -1.02
N ASP A 97 -2.92 -15.03 -0.77
CA ASP A 97 -3.48 -16.01 -1.70
C ASP A 97 -5.01 -15.97 -1.66
N SER A 98 -5.65 -16.53 -2.69
CA SER A 98 -7.11 -16.60 -2.79
C SER A 98 -7.66 -17.69 -1.87
N GLY A 99 -8.66 -17.37 -1.05
CA GLY A 99 -9.38 -18.37 -0.25
C GLY A 99 -10.10 -17.80 0.97
N ASP A 100 -10.57 -18.71 1.81
CA ASP A 100 -11.34 -18.38 3.02
C ASP A 100 -10.43 -17.85 4.13
N HIS A 101 -10.70 -16.61 4.53
CA HIS A 101 -10.08 -15.96 5.67
C HIS A 101 -11.07 -15.89 6.82
N LYS A 102 -10.67 -16.33 8.01
CA LYS A 102 -11.47 -16.27 9.22
C LYS A 102 -11.04 -15.07 10.05
N LEU A 103 -11.92 -14.09 10.18
CA LEU A 103 -11.71 -12.89 10.97
C LEU A 103 -12.40 -13.06 12.33
N CYS A 104 -11.66 -12.96 13.42
CA CYS A 104 -12.18 -13.09 14.77
C CYS A 104 -11.92 -11.83 15.61
N PHE A 105 -12.94 -11.45 16.39
CA PHE A 105 -12.93 -10.30 17.29
C PHE A 105 -13.21 -10.77 18.70
N THR A 106 -12.29 -10.46 19.62
CA THR A 106 -12.41 -10.79 21.04
C THR A 106 -12.27 -9.52 21.87
N PRO A 107 -13.37 -8.98 22.41
CA PRO A 107 -13.28 -7.88 23.36
C PRO A 107 -12.72 -8.39 24.69
N SER A 108 -11.83 -7.61 25.28
CA SER A 108 -11.25 -7.87 26.60
C SER A 108 -11.25 -6.56 27.40
N SER A 109 -11.77 -6.61 28.62
CA SER A 109 -11.73 -5.49 29.55
C SER A 109 -10.86 -5.85 30.75
N HIS A 110 -10.07 -4.87 31.22
CA HIS A 110 -9.15 -5.07 32.33
C HIS A 110 -9.85 -5.17 33.70
N LEU A 111 -11.17 -4.92 33.76
CA LEU A 111 -11.97 -5.03 34.99
C LEU A 111 -12.53 -6.44 35.27
N GLY A 112 -12.14 -7.46 34.50
CA GLY A 112 -12.46 -8.86 34.80
C GLY A 112 -13.38 -9.49 33.77
N SER A 113 -12.78 -9.92 32.67
CA SER A 113 -13.37 -10.58 31.49
C SER A 113 -14.14 -11.90 31.74
N GLY A 114 -14.32 -12.37 32.97
CA GLY A 114 -14.78 -13.75 33.21
C GLY A 114 -16.19 -13.91 33.80
N TRP A 115 -16.65 -12.97 34.62
CA TRP A 115 -17.83 -13.20 35.48
C TRP A 115 -18.86 -12.08 35.47
N LEU A 116 -18.46 -10.82 35.25
CA LEU A 116 -19.36 -9.67 35.22
C LEU A 116 -20.03 -9.45 33.85
N SER A 117 -19.38 -9.85 32.75
CA SER A 117 -19.98 -9.79 31.42
C SER A 117 -20.99 -10.93 31.15
N ALA A 118 -21.00 -11.96 32.00
CA ALA A 118 -21.98 -13.06 31.95
C ALA A 118 -23.25 -12.79 32.78
N SER A 119 -23.20 -11.81 33.70
CA SER A 119 -24.32 -11.43 34.55
C SER A 119 -25.13 -10.23 34.05
N GLN A 120 -24.71 -9.60 32.94
CA GLN A 120 -25.45 -8.49 32.34
C GLN A 120 -26.51 -9.03 31.37
N PRO A 121 -27.80 -8.68 31.55
CA PRO A 121 -28.92 -9.24 30.77
C PRO A 121 -28.93 -8.82 29.29
N MET A 122 -28.07 -7.87 28.88
CA MET A 122 -28.06 -7.28 27.52
C MET A 122 -26.89 -7.75 26.65
N GLY A 123 -26.08 -8.69 27.13
CA GLY A 123 -24.96 -9.20 26.35
C GLY A 123 -23.79 -8.24 26.28
N GLY A 124 -22.59 -8.80 26.27
CA GLY A 124 -21.34 -8.04 26.25
C GLY A 124 -21.22 -7.19 24.98
N VAL A 125 -20.49 -6.09 25.10
CA VAL A 125 -19.90 -5.25 24.04
C VAL A 125 -20.59 -5.26 22.66
N LYS A 126 -21.18 -4.13 22.28
CA LYS A 126 -21.65 -3.87 20.92
C LYS A 126 -20.45 -3.53 20.04
N LEU A 127 -20.20 -4.33 19.01
CA LEU A 127 -19.14 -4.10 18.04
C LEU A 127 -19.75 -3.69 16.69
N SER A 128 -19.37 -2.51 16.22
CA SER A 128 -19.67 -2.04 14.86
C SER A 128 -18.43 -2.24 14.00
N LEU A 129 -18.61 -2.87 12.84
CA LEU A 129 -17.54 -3.22 11.91
C LEU A 129 -17.87 -2.69 10.52
N ASP A 130 -16.90 -2.04 9.90
CA ASP A 130 -16.94 -1.59 8.52
C ASP A 130 -15.70 -2.13 7.81
N LEU A 131 -15.89 -2.85 6.70
CA LEU A 131 -14.84 -3.58 5.99
C LEU A 131 -14.80 -3.11 4.53
N ALA A 132 -13.71 -2.46 4.15
CA ALA A 132 -13.43 -2.08 2.78
C ALA A 132 -12.48 -3.11 2.16
N ILE A 133 -12.94 -3.78 1.09
CA ILE A 133 -12.21 -4.85 0.39
C ILE A 133 -11.84 -4.34 -1.01
N GLY A 134 -10.56 -4.36 -1.36
CA GLY A 134 -10.07 -4.02 -2.71
C GLY A 134 -10.07 -2.53 -3.07
N GLU A 135 -10.49 -1.65 -2.16
CA GLU A 135 -10.56 -0.21 -2.38
C GLU A 135 -9.23 0.47 -2.02
N THR A 136 -8.36 0.63 -3.02
CA THR A 136 -7.04 1.28 -2.84
C THR A 136 -7.08 2.80 -3.09
N SER A 137 -8.09 3.30 -3.81
CA SER A 137 -8.14 4.68 -4.32
C SER A 137 -8.61 5.72 -3.31
N ASP A 138 -9.55 5.39 -2.43
CA ASP A 138 -10.10 6.38 -1.48
C ASP A 138 -9.24 6.53 -0.21
N ILE A 139 -8.46 5.50 0.12
CA ILE A 139 -7.62 5.42 1.32
C ILE A 139 -6.31 6.22 1.18
N GLU A 140 -5.79 6.37 -0.05
CA GLU A 140 -4.60 7.20 -0.33
C GLU A 140 -4.82 8.69 0.01
N SER A 141 -6.07 9.16 0.01
CA SER A 141 -6.38 10.57 0.22
C SER A 141 -6.14 11.05 1.66
N SER A 142 -6.34 10.18 2.65
CA SER A 142 -6.25 10.49 4.08
C SER A 142 -4.82 10.36 4.64
N ASP A 143 -4.02 9.42 4.13
CA ASP A 143 -2.66 9.16 4.63
C ASP A 143 -1.56 10.00 3.92
N LYS A 144 -1.90 10.97 3.06
CA LYS A 144 -0.94 11.92 2.43
C LYS A 144 -0.02 12.62 3.44
N GLY A 145 -0.54 12.94 4.63
CA GLY A 145 0.26 13.53 5.71
C GLY A 145 1.34 12.59 6.25
N LYS A 146 1.04 11.30 6.41
CA LYS A 146 2.00 10.30 6.90
C LYS A 146 3.02 9.89 5.84
N ILE A 147 2.63 9.87 4.57
CA ILE A 147 3.56 9.66 3.45
C ILE A 147 4.61 10.77 3.42
N GLN A 148 4.22 12.03 3.63
CA GLN A 148 5.19 13.13 3.73
C GLN A 148 6.15 12.96 4.91
N ASP A 149 5.69 12.47 6.05
CA ASP A 149 6.55 12.21 7.21
C ASP A 149 7.50 11.03 6.99
N ILE A 150 7.07 9.97 6.28
CA ILE A 150 7.93 8.85 5.89
C ILE A 150 8.98 9.33 4.87
N VAL A 151 8.59 10.11 3.85
CA VAL A 151 9.52 10.67 2.86
C VAL A 151 10.54 11.60 3.53
N LYS A 152 10.11 12.42 4.50
CA LYS A 152 11.03 13.24 5.32
C LYS A 152 12.02 12.36 6.09
N LYS A 153 11.55 11.29 6.74
CA LYS A 153 12.40 10.35 7.49
C LYS A 153 13.40 9.62 6.58
N VAL A 154 12.99 9.19 5.40
CA VAL A 154 13.89 8.55 4.41
C VAL A 154 14.95 9.53 3.91
N LYS A 155 14.55 10.78 3.63
CA LYS A 155 15.48 11.84 3.23
C LYS A 155 16.47 12.18 4.35
N ASP A 156 16.01 12.24 5.60
CA ASP A 156 16.86 12.45 6.78
C ASP A 156 17.84 11.29 6.98
N LEU A 157 17.38 10.04 6.88
CA LEU A 157 18.23 8.86 6.98
C LEU A 157 19.28 8.81 5.87
N ASN A 158 18.91 9.12 4.63
CA ASN A 158 19.85 9.16 3.51
C ASN A 158 20.90 10.26 3.72
N GLY A 159 20.50 11.41 4.26
CA GLY A 159 21.42 12.48 4.65
C GLY A 159 22.41 12.03 5.73
N ARG A 160 21.90 11.40 6.81
CA ARG A 160 22.74 10.84 7.88
C ARG A 160 23.67 9.74 7.39
N LEU A 161 23.23 8.88 6.47
CA LEU A 161 24.07 7.86 5.84
C LEU A 161 25.19 8.48 5.01
N GLN A 162 24.95 9.57 4.30
CA GLN A 162 25.99 10.29 3.58
C GLN A 162 26.99 10.95 4.52
N ASP A 163 26.54 11.50 5.65
CA ASP A 163 27.43 12.08 6.67
C ASP A 163 28.29 11.01 7.35
N ILE A 164 27.67 9.89 7.78
CA ILE A 164 28.39 8.72 8.33
C ILE A 164 29.36 8.17 7.29
N ARG A 165 28.99 8.12 6.01
CA ARG A 165 29.89 7.66 4.93
C ARG A 165 31.06 8.63 4.75
N ARG A 166 30.86 9.95 4.87
CA ARG A 166 31.94 10.94 4.82
C ARG A 166 32.90 10.79 6.01
N GLU A 167 32.37 10.59 7.21
CA GLU A 167 33.19 10.35 8.41
C GLU A 167 33.92 9.00 8.34
N GLN A 168 33.27 7.93 7.87
CA GLN A 168 33.90 6.63 7.70
C GLN A 168 34.92 6.60 6.56
N VAL A 169 34.79 7.41 5.51
CA VAL A 169 35.81 7.54 4.45
C VAL A 169 37.06 8.24 4.98
N PHE A 170 36.90 9.27 5.83
CA PHE A 170 38.05 9.90 6.48
C PHE A 170 38.78 8.94 7.43
N GLN A 171 38.05 8.08 8.15
CA GLN A 171 38.66 7.04 9.01
C GLN A 171 39.24 5.86 8.22
N ARG A 172 38.65 5.48 7.07
CA ARG A 172 39.19 4.40 6.20
C ARG A 172 40.48 4.81 5.49
N VAL A 173 40.70 6.08 5.19
CA VAL A 173 41.99 6.56 4.65
C VAL A 173 43.11 6.47 5.71
N SER A 174 42.78 6.50 7.00
CA SER A 174 43.76 6.26 8.07
C SER A 174 43.90 4.78 8.47
N ALA A 175 42.93 3.92 8.12
CA ALA A 175 42.91 2.49 8.46
C ALA A 175 43.22 1.54 7.28
N ALA A 176 43.42 2.05 6.06
CA ALA A 176 43.83 1.23 4.94
C ALA A 176 45.33 1.01 4.96
N ASN A 177 45.78 0.09 5.82
CA ASN A 177 46.95 -0.76 5.55
C ASN A 177 46.62 -1.78 4.44
N LEU A 178 45.88 -1.32 3.43
CA LEU A 178 45.53 -2.06 2.24
C LEU A 178 46.61 -1.72 1.21
N PRO A 179 47.18 -2.68 0.48
CA PRO A 179 48.16 -2.38 -0.54
C PRO A 179 47.58 -1.35 -1.51
N ILE A 180 48.34 -0.27 -1.77
CA ILE A 180 48.02 0.82 -2.72
C ILE A 180 47.50 0.29 -4.08
N LEU A 181 47.90 -0.94 -4.42
CA LEU A 181 47.49 -1.69 -5.62
C LEU A 181 45.99 -2.06 -5.65
N PHE A 182 45.35 -2.35 -4.51
CA PHE A 182 43.93 -2.71 -4.49
C PHE A 182 43.02 -1.49 -4.57
N ALA A 183 43.39 -0.38 -3.91
CA ALA A 183 42.64 0.88 -4.00
C ALA A 183 42.65 1.43 -5.44
N SER A 184 43.82 1.40 -6.09
CA SER A 184 43.93 1.78 -7.50
C SER A 184 43.20 0.83 -8.45
N ALA A 185 43.06 -0.48 -8.13
CA ALA A 185 42.28 -1.40 -8.95
C ALA A 185 40.78 -1.06 -8.95
N VAL A 186 40.23 -0.70 -7.78
CA VAL A 186 38.80 -0.36 -7.64
C VAL A 186 38.45 0.96 -8.34
N GLU A 187 39.33 1.96 -8.28
CA GLU A 187 39.14 3.22 -9.00
C GLU A 187 39.15 3.01 -10.52
N ARG A 188 40.03 2.12 -11.01
CA ARG A 188 40.11 1.77 -12.43
C ARG A 188 38.84 1.08 -12.92
N GLU A 189 38.29 0.12 -12.18
CA GLU A 189 37.05 -0.57 -12.56
C GLU A 189 35.84 0.37 -12.65
N ALA A 190 35.76 1.37 -11.76
CA ALA A 190 34.70 2.38 -11.79
C ALA A 190 34.82 3.30 -13.01
N GLU A 191 36.02 3.79 -13.33
CA GLU A 191 36.26 4.59 -14.54
C GLU A 191 35.97 3.81 -15.83
N PHE A 192 36.29 2.50 -15.87
CA PHE A 192 35.99 1.66 -17.04
C PHE A 192 34.48 1.48 -17.25
N ARG A 193 33.69 1.43 -16.18
CA ARG A 193 32.24 1.27 -16.29
C ARG A 193 31.58 2.52 -16.88
N ASP A 194 31.97 3.71 -16.42
CA ASP A 194 31.44 4.99 -16.90
C ASP A 194 31.91 5.33 -18.33
N GLN A 195 33.13 4.93 -18.71
CA GLN A 195 33.59 5.06 -20.10
C GLN A 195 32.82 4.17 -21.08
N SER A 196 32.37 2.98 -20.65
CA SER A 196 31.58 2.09 -21.50
C SER A 196 30.19 2.68 -21.80
N GLU A 197 29.55 3.30 -20.80
CA GLU A 197 28.21 3.85 -20.94
C GLU A 197 28.21 5.12 -21.82
N SER A 198 29.18 6.01 -21.59
CA SER A 198 29.30 7.26 -22.35
C SER A 198 29.74 7.07 -23.80
N THR A 199 30.57 6.05 -24.08
CA THR A 199 31.00 5.71 -25.45
C THR A 199 29.85 5.10 -26.25
N ASN A 200 29.09 4.19 -25.64
CA ASN A 200 27.96 3.53 -26.29
C ASN A 200 26.89 4.54 -26.75
N SER A 201 26.55 5.53 -25.91
CA SER A 201 25.56 6.55 -26.27
C SER A 201 25.97 7.40 -27.47
N ARG A 202 27.27 7.73 -27.60
CA ARG A 202 27.77 8.53 -28.72
C ARG A 202 27.74 7.74 -30.03
N VAL A 203 28.18 6.47 -29.99
CA VAL A 203 28.19 5.59 -31.17
C VAL A 203 26.78 5.38 -31.70
N VAL A 204 25.81 5.11 -30.82
CA VAL A 204 24.39 4.93 -31.20
C VAL A 204 23.79 6.18 -31.87
N LYS A 205 24.16 7.38 -31.41
CA LYS A 205 23.68 8.64 -32.03
C LYS A 205 24.25 8.83 -33.43
N TRP A 206 25.53 8.56 -33.63
CA TRP A 206 26.17 8.67 -34.95
C TRP A 206 25.66 7.63 -35.94
N THR A 207 25.41 6.39 -35.51
CA THR A 207 24.84 5.35 -36.40
C THR A 207 23.39 5.66 -36.81
N LEU A 208 22.56 6.21 -35.91
CA LEU A 208 21.21 6.68 -36.26
C LEU A 208 21.25 7.80 -37.30
N MET A 209 22.15 8.78 -37.13
CA MET A 209 22.29 9.88 -38.08
C MET A 209 22.75 9.40 -39.46
N GLN A 210 23.71 8.47 -39.51
CA GLN A 210 24.20 7.89 -40.75
C GLN A 210 23.13 7.09 -41.51
N LEU A 211 22.32 6.31 -40.80
CA LEU A 211 21.22 5.54 -41.40
C LEU A 211 20.19 6.47 -42.05
N LEU A 212 19.86 7.58 -41.39
CA LEU A 212 18.92 8.58 -41.90
C LEU A 212 19.43 9.21 -43.21
N VAL A 213 20.71 9.61 -43.26
CA VAL A 213 21.34 10.18 -44.47
C VAL A 213 21.33 9.19 -45.64
N LEU A 214 21.64 7.92 -45.37
CA LEU A 214 21.61 6.87 -46.39
C LEU A 214 20.19 6.63 -46.92
N SER A 215 19.17 6.62 -46.06
CA SER A 215 17.77 6.48 -46.48
C SER A 215 17.31 7.63 -47.36
N ILE A 216 17.65 8.88 -47.00
CA ILE A 216 17.33 10.07 -47.82
C ILE A 216 17.99 9.98 -49.19
N THR A 217 19.28 9.64 -49.23
CA THR A 217 20.04 9.56 -50.48
C THR A 217 19.50 8.44 -51.38
N CYS A 218 19.14 7.29 -50.81
CA CYS A 218 18.52 6.19 -51.53
C CYS A 218 17.15 6.60 -52.13
N ALA A 219 16.28 7.24 -51.34
CA ALA A 219 14.99 7.74 -51.80
C ALA A 219 15.15 8.79 -52.92
N TRP A 220 16.12 9.70 -52.78
CA TRP A 220 16.45 10.65 -53.82
C TRP A 220 16.91 9.95 -55.10
N GLN A 221 17.86 9.00 -55.01
CA GLN A 221 18.38 8.28 -56.17
C GLN A 221 17.27 7.54 -56.91
N LEU A 222 16.38 6.86 -56.19
CA LEU A 222 15.22 6.18 -56.78
C LEU A 222 14.24 7.16 -57.43
N SER A 223 13.97 8.30 -56.79
CA SER A 223 13.10 9.35 -57.35
C SER A 223 13.69 9.98 -58.62
N HIS A 224 14.99 10.28 -58.60
CA HIS A 224 15.71 10.85 -59.74
C HIS A 224 15.73 9.88 -60.93
N LEU A 225 16.06 8.60 -60.70
CA LEU A 225 16.02 7.57 -61.74
C LEU A 225 14.61 7.42 -62.31
N ARG A 226 13.58 7.39 -61.46
CA ARG A 226 12.18 7.32 -61.92
C ARG A 226 11.79 8.52 -62.76
N SER A 227 12.15 9.74 -62.34
CA SER A 227 11.87 10.98 -63.09
C SER A 227 12.59 11.02 -64.43
N PHE A 228 13.82 10.51 -64.48
CA PHE A 228 14.60 10.38 -65.71
C PHE A 228 13.91 9.45 -66.71
N PHE A 229 13.49 8.24 -66.30
CA PHE A 229 12.77 7.31 -67.17
C PHE A 229 11.40 7.85 -67.63
N ILE A 230 10.69 8.61 -66.79
CA ILE A 230 9.41 9.23 -67.15
C ILE A 230 9.59 10.33 -68.22
N LYS A 231 10.64 11.16 -68.10
CA LYS A 231 10.92 12.24 -69.06
C LYS A 231 11.43 11.72 -70.39
N GLN A 232 12.13 10.59 -70.40
CA GLN A 232 12.81 10.11 -71.59
C GLN A 232 11.99 9.17 -72.48
N LYS A 233 10.71 8.85 -72.13
CA LYS A 233 9.77 8.03 -72.93
C LYS A 233 10.51 7.10 -73.91
N LEU A 234 11.18 6.09 -73.37
CA LEU A 234 11.33 4.86 -74.15
C LEU A 234 9.97 4.18 -74.07
N THR A 235 9.43 3.92 -75.27
CA THR A 235 8.22 3.16 -75.57
C THR A 235 8.01 1.97 -74.64
#